data_AF-X1PFC5-F1
#
_entry.id   AF-X1PFC5-F1
#
_cell.length_a   1.000
_cell.length_b   1.000
_cell.length_c   1.000
_cell.angle_alpha   90.00
_cell.angle_beta   90.00
_cell.angle_gamma   90.00
#
_symmetry.space_group_name_H-M   'P 1'
#
loop_
_entity.id
_entity.type
_entity.pdbx_description
1 polymer ?
#
loop_
_entity_poly.entity_id
_entity_poly.type
_entity_poly.pdbx_seq_one_letter_code
_entity_poly.pdbx_strand_id
1 'polypeptide(L)' 'VDPLTGLIVAAALIHPDKKLASIDHNFVLNRFKEKAFARGAKREQIKKCSELGFELEEFIKIGLLAMQNISEELDL' A
#
# COMPACT_ATOMS: atom_id res chain seq x y z
N VAL A 1 10.49 -8.37 -3.18
CA VAL A 1 9.18 -7.66 -3.19
C VAL A 1 9.06 -6.95 -1.85
N ASP A 2 8.94 -5.64 -1.87
CA ASP A 2 8.74 -4.84 -0.66
C ASP A 2 7.29 -5.07 -0.11
N PRO A 3 7.09 -5.25 1.21
CA PRO A 3 5.78 -5.56 1.78
C PRO A 3 4.72 -4.47 1.59
N LEU A 4 5.09 -3.18 1.64
CA LEU A 4 4.13 -2.08 1.52
C LEU A 4 3.66 -1.93 0.07
N THR A 5 4.59 -1.90 -0.88
CA THR A 5 4.30 -1.86 -2.31
C THR A 5 3.46 -3.05 -2.74
N GLY A 6 3.79 -4.27 -2.29
CA GLY A 6 2.97 -5.46 -2.57
C GLY A 6 1.54 -5.36 -2.03
N LEU A 7 1.36 -4.70 -0.87
CA LEU A 7 0.03 -4.40 -0.34
C LEU A 7 -0.72 -3.38 -1.19
N ILE A 8 -0.07 -2.28 -1.58
CA ILE A 8 -0.66 -1.20 -2.37
C ILE A 8 -1.07 -1.73 -3.75
N VAL A 9 -0.20 -2.49 -4.42
CA VAL A 9 -0.51 -3.13 -5.72
C VAL A 9 -1.71 -4.06 -5.58
N ALA A 10 -1.73 -4.92 -4.56
CA ALA A 10 -2.88 -5.79 -4.33
C ALA A 10 -4.18 -4.98 -4.09
N ALA A 11 -4.10 -3.87 -3.35
CA ALA A 11 -5.23 -2.98 -3.12
C ALA A 11 -5.73 -2.33 -4.42
N ALA A 12 -4.83 -1.91 -5.32
CA ALA A 12 -5.21 -1.39 -6.62
C ALA A 12 -5.90 -2.47 -7.48
N LEU A 13 -5.32 -3.67 -7.54
CA LEU A 13 -5.81 -4.76 -8.39
C LEU A 13 -7.19 -5.31 -8.02
N ILE A 14 -7.61 -5.17 -6.76
CA ILE A 14 -8.96 -5.57 -6.33
C ILE A 14 -10.00 -4.44 -6.47
N HIS A 15 -9.54 -3.19 -6.70
CA HIS A 15 -10.45 -2.10 -7.02
C HIS A 15 -11.04 -2.31 -8.42
N PRO A 16 -12.34 -2.01 -8.67
CA PRO A 16 -12.96 -2.20 -9.99
C PRO A 16 -12.18 -1.56 -11.15
N ASP A 17 -11.64 -0.36 -10.91
CA ASP A 17 -10.87 0.39 -11.92
C ASP A 17 -9.45 -0.15 -12.12
N LYS A 18 -8.94 -0.99 -11.21
CA LYS A 18 -7.58 -1.55 -11.21
C LYS A 18 -6.45 -0.53 -11.33
N LYS A 19 -6.67 0.69 -10.84
CA LYS A 19 -5.73 1.80 -10.93
C LYS A 19 -5.26 2.29 -9.57
N LEU A 20 -3.99 2.67 -9.47
CA LEU A 20 -3.43 3.33 -8.28
C LEU A 20 -4.13 4.67 -8.00
N ALA A 21 -4.51 5.41 -9.04
CA ALA A 21 -5.22 6.69 -8.92
C ALA A 21 -6.65 6.56 -8.34
N SER A 22 -7.23 5.35 -8.37
CA SER A 22 -8.60 5.11 -7.88
C SER A 22 -8.67 4.73 -6.40
N ILE A 23 -7.55 4.59 -5.70
CA ILE A 23 -7.50 4.22 -4.28
C ILE A 23 -6.82 5.31 -3.46
N ASP A 24 -7.21 5.41 -2.18
CA ASP A 24 -6.59 6.31 -1.22
C ASP A 24 -5.89 5.54 -0.07
N HIS A 25 -5.18 6.28 0.78
CA HIS A 25 -4.46 5.70 1.91
C HIS A 25 -5.40 5.01 2.92
N ASN A 26 -6.64 5.49 3.07
CA ASN A 26 -7.63 4.87 3.95
C ASN A 26 -8.04 3.49 3.45
N PHE A 27 -8.24 3.36 2.13
CA PHE A 27 -8.50 2.08 1.49
C PHE A 27 -7.36 1.09 1.74
N VAL A 28 -6.11 1.51 1.54
CA VAL A 28 -4.93 0.68 1.81
C VAL A 28 -4.82 0.33 3.30
N LEU A 29 -5.11 1.27 4.20
CA LEU A 29 -5.09 1.05 5.65
C LEU A 29 -6.17 0.06 6.10
N ASN A 30 -7.34 0.08 5.49
CA ASN A 30 -8.39 -0.92 5.73
C ASN A 30 -7.94 -2.31 5.27
N ARG A 31 -7.38 -2.40 4.05
CA ARG A 31 -6.78 -3.63 3.52
C ARG A 31 -5.59 -4.13 4.34
N PHE A 32 -4.82 -3.23 4.97
CA PHE A 32 -3.74 -3.58 5.89
C PHE A 32 -4.24 -4.33 7.13
N LYS A 33 -5.39 -3.89 7.69
CA LYS A 33 -6.02 -4.49 8.88
C LYS A 33 -6.57 -5.89 8.59
N GLU A 34 -6.89 -6.18 7.33
CA GLU A 34 -7.35 -7.49 6.86
C GLU A 34 -6.17 -8.46 6.68
N LYS A 35 -5.83 -9.23 7.72
CA LYS A 35 -4.69 -10.17 7.70
C LYS A 35 -4.72 -11.19 6.56
N ALA A 36 -5.91 -11.58 6.10
CA ALA A 36 -6.09 -12.50 4.99
C ALA A 36 -5.85 -11.84 3.62
N PHE A 37 -5.96 -10.51 3.54
CA PHE A 37 -5.69 -9.76 2.33
C PHE A 37 -4.17 -9.67 2.11
N ALA A 38 -3.73 -9.91 0.87
CA ALA A 38 -2.32 -9.84 0.47
C ALA A 38 -1.39 -10.53 1.47
N ARG A 39 -1.62 -11.83 1.78
CA ARG A 39 -0.88 -12.59 2.81
C ARG A 39 0.65 -12.54 2.66
N GLY A 40 1.17 -12.30 1.45
CA GLY A 40 2.59 -12.13 1.18
C GLY A 40 3.18 -10.80 1.71
N ALA A 41 2.35 -9.77 1.90
CA ALA A 41 2.75 -8.50 2.51
C ALA A 41 2.84 -8.66 4.03
N LYS A 42 4.05 -8.83 4.56
CA LYS A 42 4.28 -9.03 6.00
C LYS A 42 3.97 -7.76 6.79
N ARG A 43 2.87 -7.77 7.56
CA ARG A 43 2.36 -6.61 8.32
C ARG A 43 3.37 -6.11 9.36
N GLU A 44 4.12 -7.02 9.96
CA GLU A 44 5.19 -6.71 10.90
C GLU A 44 6.30 -5.86 10.26
N GLN A 45 6.68 -6.15 9.02
CA GLN A 45 7.71 -5.38 8.32
C GLN A 45 7.22 -3.97 7.98
N ILE A 46 5.95 -3.82 7.57
CA ILE A 46 5.35 -2.50 7.30
C ILE A 46 5.31 -1.67 8.60
N LYS A 47 4.99 -2.29 9.74
CA LYS A 47 4.94 -1.61 11.05
C LYS A 47 6.30 -1.12 11.55
N LYS A 48 7.41 -1.62 11.01
CA LYS A 48 8.75 -1.11 11.35
C LYS A 48 8.99 0.32 10.87
N CYS A 49 8.07 0.92 10.12
CA CYS A 49 8.12 2.35 9.82
C CYS A 49 8.24 3.23 11.08
N SER A 50 7.73 2.77 12.23
CA SER A 50 7.89 3.47 13.50
C SER A 50 9.33 3.55 13.99
N GLU A 51 10.19 2.59 13.62
CA GLU A 51 11.63 2.64 13.90
C GLU A 51 12.32 3.79 13.15
N LEU A 52 11.70 4.24 12.05
CA LEU A 52 12.13 5.38 11.24
C LEU A 52 11.42 6.69 11.62
N GLY A 53 10.59 6.67 12.67
CA GLY A 53 9.84 7.85 13.14
C GLY A 53 8.55 8.14 12.39
N PHE A 54 8.06 7.21 11.56
CA PHE A 54 6.78 7.38 10.85
C PHE A 54 5.63 6.68 11.55
N GLU A 55 4.49 7.35 11.62
CA GLU A 55 3.22 6.70 11.90
C GLU A 55 2.82 5.79 10.72
N LEU A 56 2.12 4.69 11.00
CA LEU A 56 1.73 3.71 9.98
C LEU A 56 0.90 4.35 8.85
N GLU A 57 -0.04 5.22 9.21
CA GLU A 57 -0.90 5.91 8.24
C GLU A 57 -0.09 6.83 7.33
N GLU A 58 0.84 7.59 7.92
CA GLU A 58 1.75 8.46 7.17
C GLU A 58 2.64 7.67 6.22
N PHE A 59 3.22 6.57 6.69
CA PHE A 59 4.05 5.69 5.87
C PHE A 59 3.28 5.11 4.68
N ILE A 60 2.04 4.65 4.89
CA ILE A 60 1.16 4.17 3.82
C ILE A 60 0.84 5.30 2.84
N LYS A 61 0.53 6.49 3.34
CA LYS A 61 0.20 7.66 2.51
C LYS A 61 1.38 8.06 1.63
N ILE A 62 2.59 8.14 2.18
CA ILE A 62 3.81 8.46 1.43
C ILE A 62 4.07 7.38 0.37
N GLY A 63 3.99 6.11 0.73
CA GLY A 63 4.21 5.00 -0.21
C GLY A 63 3.20 4.99 -1.36
N LEU A 64 1.91 5.23 -1.07
CA LEU A 64 0.89 5.33 -2.10
C LEU A 64 1.12 6.51 -3.04
N LEU A 65 1.40 7.71 -2.50
CA LEU A 65 1.67 8.90 -3.32
C LEU A 65 2.91 8.70 -4.20
N ALA A 66 3.97 8.10 -3.65
CA ALA A 66 5.16 7.78 -4.41
C ALA A 66 4.85 6.85 -5.58
N MET A 67 4.05 5.81 -5.36
CA MET A 67 3.63 4.87 -6.41
C MET A 67 2.69 5.51 -7.44
N GLN A 68 1.79 6.40 -7.01
CA GLN A 68 0.89 7.13 -7.91
C GLN A 68 1.67 8.07 -8.86
N ASN A 69 2.77 8.68 -8.40
CA ASN A 69 3.59 9.55 -9.24
C ASN A 69 4.37 8.81 -10.35
N ILE A 70 4.54 7.50 -10.22
CA ILE A 70 5.24 6.65 -11.21
C ILE A 70 4.30 5.60 -11.82
N SER A 71 2.99 5.78 -11.70
CA SER A 71 2.02 4.73 -12.03
C SER A 71 2.05 4.35 -13.52
N GLU A 72 2.35 5.31 -14.40
CA GLU A 72 2.54 5.08 -15.83
C GLU A 72 3.70 4.12 -16.13
N GLU A 73 4.76 4.12 -15.29
CA GLU A 73 5.89 3.19 -15.42
C GLU A 73 5.59 1.80 -14.83
N LEU A 74 4.60 1.73 -13.94
CA LEU A 74 4.19 0.50 -13.25
C LEU A 74 3.08 -0.28 -14.00
N ASP A 75 2.54 0.28 -15.09
CA ASP A 75 1.37 -0.23 -15.82
C ASP A 75 0.14 -0.42 -14.89
N LEU A 76 -0.02 0.51 -13.94
CA LEU A 76 -1.00 0.49 -12.84
C LEU A 76 -1.60 1.87 -12.54
#